data_AF-F3C8N9-F1
#
_entry.id   AF-F3C8N9-F1
#
_cell.length_a   1.000
_cell.length_b   1.000
_cell.length_c   1.000
_cell.angle_alpha   90.00
_cell.angle_beta   90.00
_cell.angle_gamma   90.00
#
_symmetry.space_group_name_H-M   'P 1'
#
loop_
_entity.id
_entity.type
_entity.pdbx_description
1 polymer ?
#
loop_
_entity_poly.entity_id
_entity_poly.type
_entity_poly.pdbx_seq_one_letter_code
_entity_poly.pdbx_strand_id
1 'polypeptide(L)'
;MYPIPEIEAFLLCRTPDSWVQAALRNLDILLIDHANNEKKAAGAAFQFMFQYNDKFDLLSKMSRLAREELRHFEQVISIIRKRQIPMANISSARYAGALRKLVRNHNPYRLTDALIVGAIVEARSCERFAALVPHLDEELAKFYGGLL
;
A
#
# COMPACT_ATOMS: atom_id res chain seq x y z
N MET A 1 -5.39 -20.02 5.30
CA MET A 1 -4.43 -18.90 5.39
C MET A 1 -3.28 -19.29 4.49
N TYR A 2 -3.05 -18.57 3.38
CA TYR A 2 -1.84 -18.80 2.59
C TYR A 2 -0.71 -18.10 3.34
N PRO A 3 0.23 -18.83 3.96
CA PRO A 3 1.43 -18.19 4.45
C PRO A 3 2.14 -17.64 3.21
N ILE A 4 2.66 -16.42 3.30
CA ILE A 4 3.56 -15.87 2.29
C ILE A 4 4.94 -15.90 2.96
N PRO A 5 5.62 -17.07 3.01
CA PRO A 5 6.75 -17.30 3.91
C PRO A 5 7.90 -16.33 3.64
N GLU A 6 8.03 -15.88 2.38
CA GLU A 6 9.00 -14.88 1.96
C GLU A 6 8.71 -13.49 2.55
N ILE A 7 7.43 -13.09 2.64
CA ILE A 7 7.01 -11.81 3.24
C ILE A 7 7.17 -11.86 4.76
N GLU A 8 6.82 -12.97 5.40
CA GLU A 8 7.02 -13.16 6.84
C GLU A 8 8.51 -13.18 7.22
N ALA A 9 9.37 -13.73 6.36
CA ALA A 9 10.82 -13.68 6.56
C ALA A 9 11.41 -12.28 6.32
N PHE A 10 10.83 -11.52 5.37
CA PHE A 10 11.26 -10.15 5.07
C PHE A 10 10.82 -9.14 6.14
N LEU A 11 9.62 -9.31 6.70
CA LEU A 11 9.07 -8.44 7.74
C LEU A 11 9.51 -8.88 9.13
N LEU A 12 9.95 -7.93 9.95
CA LEU A 12 10.47 -8.23 11.29
C LEU A 12 9.39 -8.54 12.35
N CYS A 13 8.11 -8.43 11.99
CA CYS A 13 7.00 -8.76 12.88
C CYS A 13 5.71 -8.97 12.08
N ARG A 14 4.80 -9.78 12.63
CA ARG A 14 3.43 -9.90 12.13
C ARG A 14 2.57 -8.70 12.54
N THR A 15 1.49 -8.47 11.80
CA THR A 15 0.44 -7.54 12.18
C THR A 15 -0.19 -7.98 13.51
N PRO A 16 -0.24 -7.11 14.53
CA PRO A 16 -0.88 -7.45 15.80
C PRO A 16 -2.38 -7.67 15.64
N ASP A 17 -2.94 -8.65 16.34
CA ASP A 17 -4.39 -8.91 16.35
C ASP A 17 -5.18 -7.66 16.77
N SER A 18 -4.64 -6.85 17.69
CA SER A 18 -5.25 -5.59 18.11
C SER A 18 -5.43 -4.58 16.97
N TRP A 19 -4.52 -4.58 15.98
CA TRP A 19 -4.67 -3.77 14.77
C TRP A 19 -5.79 -4.31 13.89
N VAL A 20 -5.87 -5.63 13.69
CA VAL A 20 -6.95 -6.29 12.93
C VAL A 20 -8.31 -5.96 13.56
N GLN A 21 -8.43 -6.13 14.88
CA GLN A 21 -9.67 -5.82 15.60
C GLN A 21 -10.05 -4.34 15.50
N ALA A 22 -9.09 -3.42 15.53
CA ALA A 22 -9.36 -2.00 15.33
C ALA A 22 -9.81 -1.70 13.89
N ALA A 23 -9.19 -2.32 12.89
CA ALA A 23 -9.55 -2.17 11.49
C ALA A 23 -10.98 -2.67 11.21
N LEU A 24 -11.36 -3.82 11.76
CA LEU A 24 -12.71 -4.38 11.62
C LEU A 24 -13.81 -3.51 12.24
N ARG A 25 -13.50 -2.77 13.32
CA ARG A 25 -14.43 -1.81 13.94
C ARG A 25 -14.53 -0.49 13.17
N ASN A 26 -13.61 -0.20 12.26
CA ASN A 26 -13.48 1.09 11.57
C ASN A 26 -13.20 0.87 10.07
N LEU A 27 -13.99 0.01 9.43
CA LEU A 27 -13.79 -0.38 8.02
C LEU A 27 -13.92 0.79 7.06
N ASP A 28 -14.77 1.77 7.37
CA ASP A 28 -14.91 3.02 6.63
C ASP A 28 -13.61 3.81 6.58
N ILE A 29 -12.98 4.02 7.74
CA ILE A 29 -11.69 4.69 7.88
C ILE A 29 -10.60 3.90 7.14
N LEU A 30 -10.59 2.58 7.29
CA LEU A 30 -9.63 1.70 6.61
C LEU A 30 -9.73 1.84 5.09
N LEU A 31 -10.94 1.79 4.52
CA LEU A 31 -11.15 1.87 3.08
C LEU A 31 -10.75 3.23 2.51
N ILE A 32 -11.10 4.33 3.21
CA ILE A 32 -10.70 5.68 2.79
C ILE A 32 -9.17 5.85 2.88
N ASP A 33 -8.52 5.37 3.94
CA ASP A 33 -7.06 5.41 4.03
C ASP A 33 -6.40 4.53 2.95
N HIS A 34 -6.95 3.34 2.68
CA HIS A 34 -6.50 2.46 1.60
C HIS A 34 -6.54 3.17 0.25
N ALA A 35 -7.68 3.76 -0.14
CA ALA A 35 -7.78 4.54 -1.38
C ALA A 35 -6.73 5.68 -1.43
N ASN A 36 -6.49 6.35 -0.29
CA ASN A 36 -5.45 7.37 -0.22
C ASN A 36 -4.04 6.80 -0.38
N ASN A 37 -3.78 5.58 0.09
CA ASN A 37 -2.49 4.92 -0.04
C ASN A 37 -2.22 4.49 -1.49
N GLU A 38 -3.21 3.95 -2.20
CA GLU A 38 -3.11 3.63 -3.64
C GLU A 38 -2.73 4.87 -4.47
N LYS A 39 -3.45 5.97 -4.23
CA LYS A 39 -3.16 7.25 -4.89
C LYS A 39 -1.76 7.77 -4.57
N LYS A 40 -1.27 7.59 -3.34
CA LYS A 40 0.08 7.98 -2.94
C LYS A 40 1.15 7.09 -3.57
N ALA A 41 0.88 5.79 -3.73
CA ALA A 41 1.78 4.84 -4.39
C ALA A 41 1.95 5.21 -5.87
N ALA A 42 0.85 5.45 -6.59
CA ALA A 42 0.89 5.99 -7.95
C ALA A 42 1.67 7.31 -8.02
N GLY A 43 1.41 8.24 -7.10
CA GLY A 43 2.13 9.52 -7.01
C GLY A 43 3.64 9.36 -6.81
N ALA A 44 4.07 8.40 -5.98
CA ALA A 44 5.49 8.09 -5.78
C ALA A 44 6.13 7.53 -7.06
N ALA A 45 5.43 6.65 -7.77
CA ALA A 45 5.89 6.13 -9.06
C ALA A 45 6.08 7.25 -10.10
N PHE A 46 5.14 8.20 -10.18
CA PHE A 46 5.31 9.40 -11.02
C PHE A 46 6.53 10.24 -10.61
N GLN A 47 6.74 10.46 -9.31
CA GLN A 47 7.91 11.19 -8.82
C GLN A 47 9.24 10.53 -9.23
N PHE A 48 9.32 9.19 -9.15
CA PHE A 48 10.50 8.46 -9.64
C PHE A 48 10.74 8.69 -11.13
N MET A 49 9.68 8.66 -11.96
CA MET A 49 9.81 8.89 -13.40
C MET A 49 10.29 10.31 -13.74
N PHE A 50 9.82 11.33 -13.02
CA PHE A 50 10.29 12.69 -13.21
C PHE A 50 11.74 12.89 -12.73
N GLN A 51 12.13 12.21 -11.64
CA GLN A 51 13.44 12.40 -11.03
C GLN A 51 14.56 11.62 -11.75
N TYR A 52 14.27 10.47 -12.34
CA TYR A 52 15.26 9.53 -12.89
C TYR A 52 14.98 9.24 -14.37
N ASN A 53 15.24 10.22 -15.23
CA ASN A 53 14.93 10.17 -16.67
C ASN A 53 15.90 9.30 -17.51
N ASP A 54 17.05 8.91 -16.96
CA ASP A 54 18.09 8.14 -17.64
C ASP A 54 18.00 6.63 -17.38
N LYS A 55 17.02 6.17 -16.57
CA LYS A 55 16.88 4.77 -16.13
C LYS A 55 15.69 4.11 -16.79
N PHE A 56 15.83 3.69 -18.05
CA PHE A 56 14.73 3.10 -18.83
C PHE A 56 13.99 1.97 -18.12
N ASP A 57 14.71 1.04 -17.48
CA ASP A 57 14.08 -0.04 -16.70
C ASP A 57 13.20 0.48 -15.55
N LEU A 58 13.67 1.51 -14.84
CA LEU A 58 12.91 2.14 -13.78
C LEU A 58 11.68 2.86 -14.34
N LEU A 59 11.84 3.60 -15.45
CA LEU A 59 10.73 4.30 -16.12
C LEU A 59 9.63 3.33 -16.53
N SER A 60 9.99 2.23 -17.20
CA SER A 60 9.04 1.21 -17.63
C SER A 60 8.34 0.52 -16.45
N LYS A 61 9.07 0.18 -15.38
CA LYS A 61 8.49 -0.45 -14.18
C LYS A 61 7.57 0.51 -13.42
N MET A 62 7.98 1.76 -13.21
CA MET A 62 7.18 2.76 -12.49
C MET A 62 5.93 3.18 -13.28
N SER A 63 5.99 3.25 -14.62
CA SER A 63 4.80 3.49 -15.45
C SER A 63 3.76 2.38 -15.33
N ARG A 64 4.22 1.11 -15.28
CA ARG A 64 3.33 -0.04 -15.06
C ARG A 64 2.72 0.02 -13.66
N LEU A 65 3.56 0.22 -12.64
CA LEU A 65 3.13 0.33 -11.24
C LEU A 65 2.08 1.43 -11.07
N ALA A 66 2.34 2.65 -11.57
CA ALA A 66 1.40 3.76 -11.44
C ALA A 66 0.01 3.45 -12.01
N ARG A 67 -0.08 2.73 -13.15
CA ARG A 67 -1.36 2.33 -13.74
C ARG A 67 -2.06 1.25 -12.91
N GLU A 68 -1.30 0.32 -12.34
CA GLU A 68 -1.82 -0.72 -11.48
C GLU A 68 -2.42 -0.14 -10.18
N GLU A 69 -1.71 0.78 -9.51
CA GLU A 69 -2.23 1.42 -8.29
C GLU A 69 -3.42 2.34 -8.56
N LEU A 70 -3.48 2.98 -9.73
CA LEU A 70 -4.68 3.75 -10.11
C LEU A 70 -5.89 2.84 -10.35
N ARG A 71 -5.67 1.63 -10.89
CA ARG A 71 -6.75 0.63 -11.01
C ARG A 71 -7.19 0.14 -9.62
N HIS A 72 -6.25 -0.12 -8.70
CA HIS A 72 -6.58 -0.47 -7.32
C HIS A 72 -7.37 0.65 -6.64
N PHE A 73 -6.93 1.90 -6.78
CA PHE A 73 -7.64 3.08 -6.29
C PHE A 73 -9.10 3.13 -6.79
N GLU A 74 -9.31 2.95 -8.09
CA GLU A 74 -10.66 2.94 -8.69
C GLU A 74 -11.55 1.83 -8.11
N GLN A 75 -10.98 0.64 -7.89
CA GLN A 75 -11.69 -0.47 -7.27
C GLN A 75 -12.10 -0.15 -5.82
N VAL A 76 -11.19 0.39 -5.01
CA VAL A 76 -11.51 0.80 -3.63
C VAL A 76 -12.60 1.88 -3.62
N ILE A 77 -12.51 2.88 -4.50
CA ILE A 77 -13.53 3.94 -4.61
C ILE A 77 -14.90 3.37 -5.00
N SER A 78 -14.94 2.37 -5.89
CA SER A 78 -16.18 1.68 -6.26
C SER A 78 -16.82 0.99 -5.06
N ILE A 79 -16.01 0.32 -4.23
CA ILE A 79 -16.47 -0.32 -2.97
C ILE A 79 -16.97 0.72 -1.97
N ILE A 80 -16.23 1.81 -1.76
CA ILE A 80 -16.64 2.93 -0.88
C ILE A 80 -18.00 3.47 -1.30
N ARG A 81 -18.19 3.71 -2.60
CA ARG A 81 -19.45 4.20 -3.16
C ARG A 81 -20.59 3.19 -2.97
N LYS A 82 -20.37 1.93 -3.28
CA LYS A 82 -21.38 0.86 -3.15
C LYS A 82 -21.83 0.69 -1.70
N ARG A 83 -20.90 0.85 -0.75
CA ARG A 83 -21.16 0.80 0.69
C ARG A 83 -21.68 2.11 1.29
N GLN A 84 -21.89 3.13 0.46
CA GLN A 84 -22.37 4.45 0.86
C GLN A 84 -21.53 5.09 1.98
N ILE A 85 -20.22 4.81 1.99
CA ILE A 85 -19.29 5.37 2.97
C ILE A 85 -19.04 6.84 2.63
N PRO A 86 -19.32 7.80 3.53
CA PRO A 86 -19.04 9.21 3.29
C PRO A 86 -17.54 9.46 3.13
N MET A 87 -17.15 10.15 2.06
CA MET A 87 -15.75 10.55 1.89
C MET A 87 -15.37 11.57 2.96
N ALA A 88 -14.29 11.27 3.68
CA ALA A 88 -13.71 12.15 4.68
C ALA A 88 -12.23 12.40 4.38
N ASN A 89 -11.74 13.58 4.77
CA ASN A 89 -10.31 13.85 4.74
C ASN A 89 -9.65 13.16 5.94
N ILE A 90 -8.88 12.12 5.65
CA ILE A 90 -8.08 11.40 6.65
C ILE A 90 -6.62 11.85 6.52
N SER A 91 -6.04 12.30 7.63
CA SER A 91 -4.62 12.66 7.68
C SER A 91 -3.76 11.43 7.43
N SER A 92 -2.63 11.59 6.74
CA SER A 92 -1.73 10.46 6.49
C SER A 92 -1.14 9.89 7.78
N ALA A 93 -1.12 8.56 7.89
CA ALA A 93 -0.48 7.86 8.99
C ALA A 93 1.03 8.15 9.04
N ARG A 94 1.62 8.03 10.24
CA ARG A 94 3.05 8.27 10.49
C ARG A 94 4.01 7.34 9.74
N TYR A 95 3.55 6.18 9.27
CA TYR A 95 4.38 5.05 8.85
C TYR A 95 5.32 5.37 7.68
N ALA A 96 4.78 5.59 6.47
CA ALA A 96 5.60 5.87 5.29
C ALA A 96 6.41 7.16 5.44
N GLY A 97 5.86 8.17 6.13
CA GLY A 97 6.57 9.41 6.45
C GLY A 97 7.80 9.16 7.34
N ALA A 98 7.69 8.30 8.35
CA ALA A 98 8.81 7.94 9.22
C ALA A 98 9.89 7.15 8.47
N LEU A 99 9.51 6.18 7.64
CA LEU A 99 10.46 5.41 6.82
C LEU A 99 11.21 6.30 5.83
N ARG A 100 10.53 7.24 5.18
CA ARG A 100 11.16 8.19 4.25
C ARG A 100 12.22 9.08 4.91
N LYS A 101 12.14 9.34 6.21
CA LYS A 101 13.18 10.09 6.94
C LYS A 101 14.51 9.33 7.06
N LEU A 102 14.49 8.00 6.85
CA LEU A 102 15.69 7.15 6.88
C LEU A 102 16.41 7.09 5.53
N VAL A 103 15.80 7.62 4.46
CA VAL A 103 16.37 7.61 3.11
C VAL A 103 17.53 8.60 3.04
N ARG A 104 18.71 8.13 2.58
CA ARG A 104 19.87 9.00 2.36
C ARG A 104 19.56 10.07 1.30
N ASN A 105 20.12 11.26 1.47
CA ASN A 105 19.77 12.44 0.65
C ASN A 105 20.62 12.63 -0.62
N HIS A 106 21.55 11.72 -0.92
CA HIS A 106 22.46 11.82 -2.06
C HIS A 106 22.43 10.56 -2.94
N ASN A 107 22.65 10.75 -4.24
CA ASN A 107 22.71 9.64 -5.19
C ASN A 107 24.07 8.90 -5.11
N PRO A 108 24.13 7.60 -5.45
CA PRO A 108 23.00 6.76 -5.89
C PRO A 108 22.13 6.22 -4.75
N TYR A 109 22.59 6.32 -3.51
CA TYR A 109 21.97 5.69 -2.35
C TYR A 109 20.52 6.10 -2.09
N ARG A 110 20.17 7.36 -2.39
CA ARG A 110 18.80 7.85 -2.28
C ARG A 110 17.79 7.00 -3.05
N LEU A 111 18.13 6.59 -4.28
CA LEU A 111 17.24 5.76 -5.10
C LEU A 111 17.08 4.38 -4.47
N THR A 112 18.18 3.72 -4.13
CA THR A 112 18.19 2.40 -3.52
C THR A 112 17.38 2.37 -2.22
N ASP A 113 17.61 3.32 -1.32
CA ASP A 113 16.88 3.39 -0.04
C ASP A 113 15.39 3.63 -0.26
N ALA A 114 15.02 4.51 -1.22
CA ALA A 114 13.63 4.79 -1.52
C ALA A 114 12.90 3.55 -2.10
N LEU A 115 13.58 2.75 -2.93
CA LEU A 115 13.05 1.48 -3.44
C LEU A 115 12.91 0.43 -2.33
N ILE A 116 13.86 0.34 -1.40
CA ILE A 116 13.78 -0.54 -0.22
C ILE A 116 12.61 -0.15 0.67
N VAL A 117 12.42 1.15 0.92
CA VAL A 117 11.26 1.66 1.67
C VAL A 117 9.96 1.29 0.95
N GLY A 118 9.90 1.40 -0.38
CA GLY A 118 8.77 0.92 -1.19
C GLY A 118 8.48 -0.55 -0.93
N ALA A 119 9.49 -1.42 -1.03
CA ALA A 119 9.35 -2.85 -0.78
C ALA A 119 8.83 -3.16 0.64
N ILE A 120 9.28 -2.44 1.66
CA ILE A 120 8.80 -2.59 3.05
C ILE A 120 7.32 -2.16 3.19
N VAL A 121 6.91 -1.11 2.49
CA VAL A 121 5.51 -0.66 2.48
C VAL A 121 4.62 -1.69 1.80
N GLU A 122 4.99 -2.17 0.61
CA GLU A 122 4.21 -3.15 -0.14
C GLU A 122 4.13 -4.50 0.58
N ALA A 123 5.25 -4.99 1.12
CA ALA A 123 5.27 -6.22 1.91
C ALA A 123 4.33 -6.12 3.12
N ARG A 124 4.29 -4.96 3.80
CA ARG A 124 3.38 -4.76 4.92
C ARG A 124 1.92 -4.65 4.49
N SER A 125 1.62 -4.04 3.34
CA SER A 125 0.27 -4.01 2.78
C SER A 125 -0.23 -5.43 2.49
N CYS A 126 0.59 -6.23 1.80
CA CYS A 126 0.33 -7.64 1.50
C CYS A 126 0.06 -8.46 2.77
N GLU A 127 0.95 -8.39 3.77
CA GLU A 127 0.76 -9.12 5.03
C GLU A 127 -0.50 -8.67 5.79
N ARG A 128 -0.85 -7.39 5.75
CA ARG A 128 -2.09 -6.88 6.37
C ARG A 128 -3.34 -7.31 5.64
N PHE A 129 -3.35 -7.33 4.31
CA PHE A 129 -4.47 -7.85 3.54
C PHE A 129 -4.68 -9.33 3.87
N ALA A 130 -3.62 -10.13 3.90
CA ALA A 130 -3.69 -11.54 4.29
C ALA A 130 -4.23 -11.73 5.71
N ALA A 131 -3.85 -10.86 6.65
CA ALA A 131 -4.36 -10.89 8.03
C ALA A 131 -5.84 -10.47 8.13
N LEU A 132 -6.32 -9.57 7.26
CA LEU A 132 -7.71 -9.09 7.28
C LEU A 132 -8.69 -10.06 6.61
N VAL A 133 -8.32 -10.64 5.48
CA VAL A 133 -9.18 -11.48 4.62
C VAL A 133 -10.05 -12.50 5.39
N PRO A 134 -9.53 -13.26 6.38
CA PRO A 134 -10.33 -14.24 7.12
C PRO A 134 -11.48 -13.66 7.95
N HIS A 135 -11.51 -12.35 8.17
CA HIS A 135 -12.44 -11.67 9.07
C HIS A 135 -13.42 -10.73 8.34
N LEU A 136 -13.33 -10.66 7.01
CA LEU A 136 -14.11 -9.75 6.20
C LEU A 136 -15.31 -10.46 5.57
N ASP A 137 -16.31 -9.68 5.17
CA ASP A 137 -17.40 -10.20 4.34
C ASP A 137 -16.89 -10.68 2.96
N GLU A 138 -17.68 -11.50 2.28
CA GLU A 138 -17.28 -12.17 1.03
C GLU A 138 -16.76 -11.21 -0.04
N GLU A 139 -17.37 -10.04 -0.19
CA GLU A 139 -16.96 -9.05 -1.20
C GLU A 139 -15.59 -8.46 -0.88
N LEU A 140 -15.38 -8.00 0.37
CA LEU A 140 -14.10 -7.44 0.78
C LEU A 140 -13.01 -8.50 0.87
N ALA A 141 -13.33 -9.71 1.34
CA ALA A 141 -12.38 -10.82 1.39
C ALA A 141 -11.91 -11.19 -0.01
N LYS A 142 -12.81 -11.24 -1.00
CA LYS A 142 -12.47 -11.48 -2.40
C LYS A 142 -11.64 -10.34 -2.99
N PHE A 143 -11.99 -9.09 -2.68
CA PHE A 143 -11.24 -7.92 -3.15
C PHE A 143 -9.82 -7.90 -2.60
N TYR A 144 -9.65 -7.92 -1.27
CA TYR A 144 -8.33 -7.92 -0.65
C TYR A 144 -7.52 -9.19 -0.98
N GLY A 145 -8.19 -10.33 -1.13
CA GLY A 145 -7.54 -11.56 -1.59
C GLY A 145 -7.03 -11.49 -3.03
N GLY A 146 -7.62 -10.64 -3.88
CA GLY A 146 -7.15 -10.38 -5.24
C GLY A 146 -6.05 -9.32 -5.34
N LEU A 147 -5.73 -8.63 -4.23
CA LEU A 147 -4.59 -7.72 -4.11
C LEU A 147 -3.34 -8.40 -3.52
N LEU A 148 -3.47 -9.68 -3.09
CA LEU A 148 -2.36 -10.54 -2.67
C LEU A 148 -1.70 -11.20 -3.88
#